data_AF-A0AAU5K6Q3-F1
#
_entry.id   AF-A0AAU5K6Q3-F1
#
_cell.length_a   1.000
_cell.length_b   1.000
_cell.length_c   1.000
_cell.angle_alpha   90.00
_cell.angle_beta   90.00
_cell.angle_gamma   90.00
#
_symmetry.space_group_name_H-M   'P 1'
#
loop_
_entity.id
_entity.type
_entity.pdbx_description
1 polymer ?
#
loop_
_entity_poly.entity_id
_entity_poly.type
_entity_poly.pdbx_seq_one_letter_code
_entity_poly.pdbx_strand_id
1 'polypeptide(L)'
;MSTSAPTPLPASVPDADLTPSEAARWAARGGLVLPAERHAAVAATVNHIHSIVAILRELDFGETPPAGAYRAGEEKHDAAV
;
A
#
# COMPACT_ATOMS: atom_id res chain seq x y z
N MET A 1 13.77 -14.73 -39.71
CA MET A 1 12.80 -15.04 -38.64
C MET A 1 13.38 -14.52 -37.34
N SER A 2 13.08 -13.27 -36.96
CA SER A 2 13.55 -12.68 -35.70
C SER A 2 12.53 -12.93 -34.61
N THR A 3 12.86 -13.79 -33.66
CA THR A 3 12.03 -14.06 -32.49
C THR A 3 12.26 -12.92 -31.49
N SER A 4 11.31 -11.99 -31.39
CA SER A 4 11.28 -11.01 -30.31
C SER A 4 11.02 -11.75 -29.01
N ALA A 5 11.99 -11.72 -28.08
CA ALA A 5 11.76 -12.17 -26.72
C ALA A 5 10.72 -11.25 -26.06
N PRO A 6 9.82 -11.78 -25.20
CA PRO A 6 8.88 -10.95 -24.46
C PRO A 6 9.66 -10.08 -23.47
N THR A 7 9.40 -8.77 -23.50
CA THR A 7 9.89 -7.83 -22.49
C THR A 7 9.41 -8.31 -21.12
N PRO A 8 10.29 -8.56 -20.14
CA PRO A 8 9.84 -8.87 -18.79
C PRO A 8 9.07 -7.65 -18.27
N LEU A 9 7.83 -7.86 -17.84
CA LEU A 9 7.09 -6.89 -17.05
C LEU A 9 7.99 -6.49 -15.87
N PRO A 10 8.08 -5.19 -15.50
CA PRO A 10 8.85 -4.81 -14.34
C PRO A 10 8.32 -5.64 -13.17
N ALA A 11 9.20 -6.47 -12.59
CA ALA A 11 8.90 -7.12 -11.32
C ALA A 11 8.40 -6.01 -10.39
N SER A 12 7.20 -6.19 -9.83
CA SER A 12 6.62 -5.25 -8.87
C SER A 12 7.73 -4.87 -7.92
N VAL A 13 8.16 -3.60 -7.97
CA VAL A 13 9.24 -3.14 -7.11
C VAL A 13 8.72 -3.41 -5.71
N PRO A 14 9.38 -4.26 -4.90
CA PRO A 14 8.96 -4.40 -3.51
C PRO A 14 8.92 -2.98 -2.96
N ASP A 15 7.84 -2.60 -2.27
CA ASP A 15 7.76 -1.34 -1.53
C ASP A 15 9.08 -1.22 -0.77
N ALA A 16 9.99 -0.36 -1.26
CA ALA A 16 11.37 -0.40 -0.83
C ALA A 16 11.40 -0.10 0.67
N ASP A 17 12.07 -0.96 1.44
CA ASP A 17 12.16 -0.79 2.90
C ASP A 17 12.59 0.63 3.23
N LEU A 18 11.76 1.29 4.03
CA LEU A 18 11.91 2.69 4.37
C LEU A 18 13.15 2.84 5.26
N THR A 19 14.05 3.74 4.88
CA THR A 19 15.30 3.96 5.63
C THR A 19 15.07 4.78 6.90
N PRO A 20 15.96 4.71 7.91
CA PRO A 20 15.86 5.53 9.13
C PRO A 20 15.72 7.03 8.84
N SER A 21 16.46 7.55 7.86
CA SER A 21 16.42 8.96 7.46
C SER A 21 15.09 9.35 6.81
N GLU A 22 14.49 8.45 6.02
CA GLU A 22 13.18 8.67 5.43
C GLU A 22 12.08 8.64 6.49
N ALA A 23 12.20 7.76 7.49
CA ALA A 23 11.25 7.69 8.61
C ALA A 23 11.26 9.01 9.41
N ALA A 24 12.45 9.56 9.67
CA ALA A 24 12.60 10.86 10.30
C ALA A 24 11.99 12.00 9.47
N ARG A 25 12.21 11.98 8.15
CA ARG A 25 11.63 12.97 7.21
C ARG A 25 10.10 12.93 7.21
N TRP A 26 9.52 11.74 7.24
CA TRP A 26 8.07 11.57 7.25
C TRP A 26 7.45 11.95 8.59
N ALA A 27 8.10 11.60 9.70
CA ALA A 27 7.69 12.06 11.03
C ALA A 27 7.70 13.59 11.12
N ALA A 28 8.75 14.24 10.63
CA ALA A 28 8.83 15.70 10.58
C ALA A 28 7.71 16.32 9.74
N ARG A 29 7.34 15.69 8.61
CA ARG A 29 6.18 16.10 7.80
C ARG A 29 4.87 16.02 8.59
N GLY A 30 4.74 15.05 9.49
CA GLY A 30 3.61 14.91 10.41
C GLY A 30 3.69 15.80 11.66
N GLY A 31 4.69 16.68 11.77
CA GLY A 31 4.90 17.55 12.93
C GLY A 31 5.55 16.86 14.14
N LEU A 32 6.06 15.63 13.96
CA LEU A 32 6.75 14.89 15.01
C LEU A 32 8.27 14.93 14.80
N VAL A 33 9.00 15.53 15.74
CA VAL A 33 10.47 15.47 15.75
C VAL A 33 10.90 14.19 16.46
N LEU A 34 11.50 13.26 15.71
CA LEU A 34 12.04 12.03 16.25
C LEU A 34 13.50 12.19 16.70
N PRO A 35 13.84 11.84 17.96
CA PRO A 35 15.23 11.65 18.38
C PRO A 35 15.96 10.64 17.49
N ALA A 36 17.24 10.88 17.22
CA ALA A 36 18.04 10.08 16.27
C ALA A 36 18.09 8.60 16.64
N GLU A 37 18.17 8.29 17.94
CA GLU A 37 18.16 6.94 18.49
C GLU A 37 16.88 6.16 18.18
N ARG A 38 15.78 6.85 17.83
CA ARG A 38 14.50 6.21 17.49
C ARG A 38 14.32 5.96 15.99
N HIS A 39 15.14 6.57 15.13
CA HIS A 39 14.94 6.51 13.66
C HIS A 39 14.93 5.08 13.14
N ALA A 40 15.88 4.26 13.58
CA ALA A 40 15.97 2.86 13.15
C ALA A 40 14.78 2.01 13.62
N ALA A 41 14.37 2.17 14.89
CA ALA A 41 13.24 1.43 15.44
C ALA A 41 11.91 1.81 14.77
N VAL A 42 11.72 3.10 14.48
CA VAL A 42 10.53 3.58 13.76
C VAL A 42 10.53 3.07 12.33
N ALA A 43 11.65 3.12 11.62
CA ALA A 43 11.75 2.58 10.25
C ALA A 43 11.37 1.09 10.21
N ALA A 44 11.92 0.27 11.13
CA ALA A 44 11.56 -1.15 11.22
C ALA A 44 10.06 -1.37 11.49
N THR A 45 9.47 -0.56 12.37
CA THR A 45 8.03 -0.64 12.68
C THR A 45 7.18 -0.27 11.46
N VAL A 46 7.56 0.78 10.74
CA VAL A 46 6.86 1.22 9.52
C VAL A 46 6.96 0.16 8.44
N ASN A 47 8.13 -0.45 8.21
CA ASN A 47 8.29 -1.52 7.24
C ASN A 47 7.44 -2.75 7.58
N HIS A 48 7.33 -3.09 8.88
CA HIS A 48 6.42 -4.14 9.32
C HIS A 48 4.94 -3.83 9.02
N ILE A 49 4.50 -2.61 9.29
CA ILE A 49 3.14 -2.16 8.97
C ILE A 49 2.92 -2.17 7.44
N HIS A 50 3.89 -1.70 6.66
CA HIS A 50 3.84 -1.72 5.20
C HIS A 50 3.68 -3.14 4.66
N SER A 51 4.37 -4.13 5.24
CA SER A 51 4.20 -5.54 4.88
C SER A 51 2.76 -6.03 5.11
N ILE A 52 2.13 -5.65 6.23
CA ILE A 52 0.72 -6.00 6.50
C ILE A 52 -0.21 -5.29 5.51
N VAL A 53 0.00 -3.99 5.28
CA VAL A 53 -0.81 -3.21 4.33
C VAL A 53 -0.66 -3.72 2.90
N ALA A 54 0.52 -4.21 2.51
CA ALA A 54 0.74 -4.83 1.22
C ALA A 54 -0.17 -6.06 1.03
N ILE A 55 -0.28 -6.93 2.05
CA ILE A 55 -1.21 -8.08 2.02
C ILE A 55 -2.66 -7.61 1.88
N LEU A 56 -3.07 -6.57 2.61
CA LEU A 56 -4.44 -6.04 2.52
C LEU A 56 -4.75 -5.42 1.15
N ARG A 57 -3.74 -4.90 0.44
CA ARG A 57 -3.89 -4.37 -0.93
C ARG A 57 -4.10 -5.45 -1.98
N GLU A 58 -3.77 -6.70 -1.66
CA GLU A 58 -4.03 -7.85 -2.55
C GLU A 58 -5.51 -8.28 -2.49
N LEU A 59 -6.28 -7.78 -1.53
CA LEU A 59 -7.72 -8.03 -1.46
C LEU A 59 -8.42 -7.39 -2.66
N ASP A 60 -9.16 -8.20 -3.40
CA ASP A 60 -10.03 -7.74 -4.46
C ASP A 60 -11.31 -7.17 -3.85
N PHE A 61 -11.51 -5.85 -3.99
CA PHE A 61 -12.72 -5.17 -3.53
C PHE A 61 -13.86 -5.25 -4.56
N GLY A 62 -13.62 -5.74 -5.78
CA GLY A 62 -14.63 -5.79 -6.85
C GLY A 62 -15.31 -4.44 -7.06
N GLU A 63 -16.65 -4.46 -7.12
CA GLU A 63 -17.48 -3.24 -7.22
C GLU A 63 -17.78 -2.58 -5.86
N THR A 64 -17.12 -3.01 -4.78
CA THR A 64 -17.36 -2.45 -3.44
C THR A 64 -16.86 -1.01 -3.40
N PRO A 65 -17.75 -0.01 -3.22
CA PRO A 65 -17.33 1.37 -3.13
C PRO A 65 -16.54 1.62 -1.85
N PRO A 66 -15.71 2.69 -1.80
CA PRO A 66 -15.07 3.11 -0.55
C PRO A 66 -16.09 3.30 0.57
N ALA A 67 -15.70 3.03 1.82
CA ALA A 67 -16.62 3.00 2.96
C ALA A 67 -17.52 4.24 3.09
N GLY A 68 -17.04 5.43 2.71
CA GLY A 68 -17.84 6.67 2.74
C GLY A 68 -19.00 6.72 1.73
N ALA A 69 -18.96 5.87 0.70
CA ALA A 69 -20.01 5.73 -0.32
C ALA A 69 -20.75 4.38 -0.22
N TYR A 70 -20.29 3.45 0.62
CA TYR A 70 -20.95 2.17 0.85
C TYR A 70 -22.21 2.34 1.71
N ARG A 71 -23.37 1.96 1.16
CA ARG A 71 -24.61 1.77 1.92
C ARG A 71 -24.93 0.29 2.01
N ALA A 72 -24.81 -0.26 3.22
CA ALA A 72 -25.22 -1.63 3.48
C ALA A 72 -26.72 -1.80 3.18
N GLY A 73 -27.06 -2.70 2.25
CA GLY A 73 -28.44 -3.05 1.88
C GLY A 73 -29.00 -2.40 0.62
N GLU A 74 -28.25 -1.54 -0.08
CA GLU A 74 -28.61 -1.05 -1.42
C GLU A 74 -27.99 -1.93 -2.52
N GLU A 75 -28.16 -3.27 -2.43
CA GLU A 75 -27.92 -4.13 -3.60
C GLU A 75 -29.06 -3.90 -4.58
N LYS A 76 -28.77 -3.19 -5.67
CA LYS A 76 -29.74 -2.97 -6.74
C LYS A 76 -29.90 -4.29 -7.50
N HIS A 77 -30.83 -5.13 -7.05
CA HIS A 77 -31.37 -6.22 -7.87
C HIS A 77 -32.15 -5.60 -9.05
N ASP A 78 -31.45 -5.09 -10.06
CA ASP A 78 -32.04 -5.00 -11.39
C ASP A 78 -32.06 -6.43 -11.96
N ALA A 79 -33.05 -7.19 -11.48
CA ALA A 79 -33.51 -8.39 -12.14
C ALA A 79 -34.08 -7.99 -13.50
N ALA A 80 -33.34 -8.32 -14.57
CA ALA A 80 -33.92 -8.39 -15.90
C ALA A 80 -34.27 -9.84 -16.21
N VAL A 81 -35.59 -10.05 -16.33
CA VAL A 81 -36.33 -11.24 -16.75
C VAL A 81 -35.89 -11.71 -18.14
#